data_AF-A0A660Y5W1-F1
#
_entry.id   AF-A0A660Y5W1-F1
#
_cell.length_a   1.000
_cell.length_b   1.000
_cell.length_c   1.000
_cell.angle_alpha   90.00
_cell.angle_beta   90.00
_cell.angle_gamma   90.00
#
_symmetry.space_group_name_H-M   'P 1'
#
loop_
_entity.id
_entity.type
_entity.pdbx_description
1 polymer ?
#
loop_
_entity_poly.entity_id
_entity_poly.type
_entity_poly.pdbx_seq_one_letter_code
_entity_poly.pdbx_strand_id
1 'polypeptide(L)'
;MPKLSEAVIRRYTTESSFQRGYSYYKQGAVLSVILRGNQLTAEVEGSQYEPYRVRITLEADGIADAYCSCPYDWGGYCKHIVAVLLTYIHNPELVEERPPLEELLAEMDRDQLRTVLQELVEHHPYLADEVESYVQAVQKPPSDGKPSPRLRRTPLDPAPFRRRVRTILHSLDHMRPSEAYWHVGDLVSELRSVLDQVWEFVEAGDGRSALVVLEAITEEYMDGWTVLDDSDGEASGFFEDLGPLWTEAILSADLTKEERHSLAKRLAEWQRELDNYGVEGVFDAAREAAVQGWDYPPLRRVLEGEITRKGAWEGEAPWYADELAVARLKVLERQGRYQEYLYLAEAEGQTERFVTMLVKLGRVQEAVDYGLRYLGTTDEALALAEALRERGKVEEALRIAEHGLDLEGPKAPLARWLRDRALEAGREELALRSAILAFRELPNLEHYLAVRSSAGDRWNELREEMLAHLRGAGNPYAQVEVFLHEGLVDDAISVADAHPHYYDLVERVVEAALSSHPDWAIRTCLDQAERIVDQG
;
A
#
# COMPACT_ATOMS: atom_id res chain seq x y z
N MET A 1 26.35 -5.58 15.82
CA MET A 1 24.95 -5.15 15.82
C MET A 1 24.80 -3.67 15.45
N PRO A 2 24.05 -3.34 14.37
CA PRO A 2 23.52 -2.00 14.12
C PRO A 2 22.82 -1.38 15.35
N LYS A 3 22.92 -0.06 15.53
CA LYS A 3 22.30 0.62 16.68
C LYS A 3 20.90 1.10 16.32
N LEU A 4 19.88 0.37 16.77
CA LEU A 4 18.48 0.76 16.64
C LEU A 4 17.95 1.31 17.97
N SER A 5 16.99 2.23 17.91
CA SER A 5 16.29 2.74 19.10
C SER A 5 14.78 2.60 18.95
N GLU A 6 14.05 2.55 20.06
CA GLU A 6 12.58 2.51 20.04
C GLU A 6 11.97 3.70 19.31
N ALA A 7 12.62 4.87 19.36
CA ALA A 7 12.18 6.06 18.64
C ALA A 7 12.16 5.85 17.11
N VAL A 8 13.03 4.99 16.59
CA VAL A 8 13.01 4.60 15.17
C VAL A 8 11.83 3.68 14.89
N ILE A 9 11.60 2.67 15.73
CA ILE A 9 10.45 1.74 15.59
C ILE A 9 9.15 2.54 15.53
N ARG A 10 8.95 3.49 16.46
CA ARG A 10 7.77 4.34 16.55
C ARG A 10 7.50 5.21 15.32
N ARG A 11 8.50 5.50 14.49
CA ARG A 11 8.32 6.26 13.24
C ARG A 11 7.63 5.45 12.15
N TYR A 12 7.74 4.12 12.20
CA TYR A 12 7.21 3.21 11.19
C TYR A 12 5.96 2.47 11.67
N THR A 13 5.48 2.74 12.89
CA THR A 13 4.36 2.00 13.50
C THR A 13 3.31 2.96 14.03
N THR A 14 2.04 2.56 13.97
CA THR A 14 1.00 3.24 14.76
C THR A 14 1.21 2.97 16.25
N GLU A 15 0.71 3.85 17.12
CA GLU A 15 0.83 3.65 18.57
C GLU A 15 0.14 2.34 19.01
N SER A 16 -1.00 1.99 18.40
CA SER A 16 -1.70 0.72 18.66
C SER A 16 -0.83 -0.50 18.31
N SER A 17 -0.21 -0.52 17.13
CA SER A 17 0.69 -1.61 16.73
C SER A 17 1.93 -1.67 17.61
N PHE A 18 2.46 -0.52 18.03
CA PHE A 18 3.58 -0.45 18.96
C PHE A 18 3.24 -1.06 20.32
N GLN A 19 2.12 -0.65 20.93
CA GLN A 19 1.69 -1.15 22.25
C GLN A 19 1.41 -2.65 22.23
N ARG A 20 0.72 -3.14 21.19
CA ARG A 20 0.48 -4.57 21.01
C ARG A 20 1.78 -5.34 20.79
N GLY A 21 2.71 -4.79 20.03
CA GLY A 21 4.03 -5.38 19.83
C GLY A 21 4.86 -5.43 21.10
N TYR A 22 4.78 -4.38 21.93
CA TYR A 22 5.41 -4.36 23.26
C TYR A 22 4.81 -5.43 24.17
N SER A 23 3.50 -5.66 24.10
CA SER A 23 2.84 -6.76 24.83
C SER A 23 3.34 -8.13 24.38
N TYR A 24 3.43 -8.38 23.06
CA TYR A 24 3.97 -9.63 22.50
C TYR A 24 5.44 -9.87 22.90
N TYR A 25 6.25 -8.81 22.88
CA TYR A 25 7.61 -8.82 23.38
C TYR A 25 7.66 -9.22 24.88
N LYS A 26 6.83 -8.59 25.72
CA LYS A 26 6.77 -8.90 27.17
C LYS A 26 6.26 -10.31 27.47
N GLN A 27 5.38 -10.84 26.63
CA GLN A 27 4.85 -12.20 26.75
C GLN A 27 5.84 -13.27 26.26
N GLY A 28 6.95 -12.88 25.64
CA GLY A 28 7.92 -13.83 25.10
C GLY A 28 7.44 -14.54 23.84
N ALA A 29 6.54 -13.91 23.07
CA ALA A 29 5.96 -14.49 21.86
C ALA A 29 6.96 -14.65 20.70
N VAL A 30 8.15 -14.05 20.79
CA VAL A 30 9.21 -14.21 19.78
C VAL A 30 9.99 -15.49 20.08
N LEU A 31 9.80 -16.52 19.25
CA LEU A 31 10.32 -17.87 19.46
C LEU A 31 11.79 -18.00 19.08
N SER A 32 12.19 -17.36 17.99
CA SER A 32 13.58 -17.35 17.51
C SER A 32 13.91 -16.04 16.80
N VAL A 33 15.16 -15.58 16.95
CA VAL A 33 15.69 -14.41 16.24
C VAL A 33 17.10 -14.70 15.78
N ILE A 34 17.35 -14.57 14.48
CA ILE A 34 18.65 -14.83 13.86
C ILE A 34 19.09 -13.57 13.12
N LEU A 35 20.33 -13.14 13.36
CA LEU A 35 20.96 -12.04 12.65
C LEU A 35 22.06 -12.57 11.72
N ARG A 36 21.95 -12.28 10.42
CA ARG A 36 23.01 -12.54 9.42
C ARG A 36 23.37 -11.24 8.71
N GLY A 37 24.54 -10.69 9.02
CA GLY A 37 24.93 -9.38 8.50
C GLY A 37 23.97 -8.28 8.98
N ASN A 38 23.18 -7.71 8.06
CA ASN A 38 22.13 -6.74 8.36
C ASN A 38 20.70 -7.30 8.23
N GLN A 39 20.54 -8.59 7.95
CA GLN A 39 19.24 -9.26 7.87
C GLN A 39 18.88 -9.90 9.21
N LEU A 40 17.76 -9.47 9.78
CA LEU A 40 17.19 -10.02 10.99
C LEU A 40 15.95 -10.85 10.63
N THR A 41 15.97 -12.15 10.90
CA THR A 41 14.84 -13.06 10.65
C THR A 41 14.34 -13.64 11.97
N ALA A 42 13.03 -13.78 12.12
CA ALA A 42 12.43 -14.26 13.36
C ALA A 42 11.11 -15.01 13.13
N GLU A 43 10.76 -15.84 14.12
CA GLU A 43 9.46 -16.50 14.23
C GLU A 43 8.71 -15.98 15.45
N VAL A 44 7.45 -15.59 15.28
CA VAL A 44 6.64 -14.93 16.30
C VAL A 44 5.30 -15.65 16.46
N GLU A 45 5.04 -16.19 17.64
CA GLU A 45 3.76 -16.76 18.02
C GLU A 45 2.66 -15.69 17.99
N GLY A 46 1.47 -16.06 17.53
CA GLY A 46 0.33 -15.15 17.46
C GLY A 46 -0.99 -15.89 17.41
N SER A 47 -1.99 -15.30 16.75
CA SER A 47 -3.35 -15.85 16.71
C SER A 47 -3.51 -17.08 15.80
N GLN A 48 -2.53 -17.37 14.94
CA GLN A 48 -2.52 -18.55 14.08
C GLN A 48 -1.80 -19.71 14.75
N TYR A 49 -2.10 -20.94 14.32
CA TYR A 49 -1.47 -22.15 14.85
C TYR A 49 0.04 -22.20 14.56
N GLU A 50 0.46 -21.73 13.38
CA GLU A 50 1.87 -21.60 13.04
C GLU A 50 2.42 -20.20 13.38
N PRO A 51 3.69 -20.09 13.84
CA PRO A 51 4.32 -18.80 14.09
C PRO A 51 4.46 -17.95 12.82
N TYR A 52 4.24 -16.64 12.95
CA TYR A 52 4.47 -15.68 11.88
C TYR A 52 5.96 -15.50 11.60
N ARG A 53 6.33 -15.44 10.32
CA ARG A 53 7.71 -15.20 9.88
C ARG A 53 7.95 -13.72 9.65
N VAL A 54 8.96 -13.18 10.32
CA VAL A 54 9.37 -11.78 10.24
C VAL A 54 10.76 -11.69 9.61
N ARG A 55 10.93 -10.74 8.69
CA ARG A 55 12.22 -10.40 8.06
C ARG A 55 12.41 -8.90 8.08
N ILE A 56 13.54 -8.43 8.59
CA ILE A 56 13.86 -7.02 8.75
C ILE A 56 15.26 -6.76 8.20
N THR A 57 15.37 -5.77 7.32
CA THR A 57 16.65 -5.28 6.79
C THR A 57 17.08 -4.06 7.59
N LEU A 58 18.19 -4.17 8.33
CA LEU A 58 18.76 -3.09 9.13
C LEU A 58 19.70 -2.22 8.30
N GLU A 59 19.72 -0.92 8.60
CA GLU A 59 20.74 0.04 8.15
C GLU A 59 21.51 0.62 9.34
N ALA A 60 22.48 1.49 9.07
CA ALA A 60 23.40 2.01 10.09
C ALA A 60 22.68 2.65 11.30
N ASP A 61 21.57 3.34 11.06
CA ASP A 61 20.77 4.07 12.06
C ASP A 61 19.25 3.83 11.90
N GLY A 62 18.84 2.80 11.16
CA GLY A 62 17.45 2.63 10.77
C GLY A 62 17.04 1.24 10.31
N ILE A 63 15.83 1.18 9.76
CA ILE A 63 15.23 0.00 9.13
C ILE A 63 15.03 0.37 7.67
N ALA A 64 15.69 -0.35 6.77
CA ALA A 64 15.48 -0.19 5.32
C ALA A 64 14.13 -0.74 4.90
N ASP A 65 13.82 -1.95 5.39
CA ASP A 65 12.66 -2.71 5.00
C ASP A 65 12.27 -3.68 6.12
N ALA A 66 10.97 -3.96 6.22
CA ALA A 66 10.46 -4.96 7.15
C ALA A 66 9.19 -5.63 6.60
N TYR A 67 9.19 -6.95 6.67
CA TYR A 67 8.11 -7.81 6.21
C TYR A 67 7.68 -8.77 7.32
N CYS A 68 6.38 -9.05 7.37
CA CYS A 68 5.81 -10.08 8.23
C CYS A 68 4.74 -10.84 7.47
N SER A 69 4.70 -12.17 7.63
CA SER A 69 3.68 -13.03 7.03
C SER A 69 2.30 -12.93 7.69
N CYS A 70 1.98 -11.83 8.38
CA CYS A 70 0.68 -11.67 9.01
C CYS A 70 -0.26 -10.83 8.12
N PRO A 71 -1.58 -11.07 8.14
CA PRO A 71 -2.55 -10.41 7.26
C PRO A 71 -2.88 -8.97 7.70
N TYR A 72 -1.90 -8.25 8.25
CA TYR A 72 -2.09 -6.90 8.75
C TYR A 72 -1.85 -5.88 7.62
N ASP A 73 -2.89 -5.15 7.24
CA ASP A 73 -2.85 -4.13 6.17
C ASP A 73 -3.30 -2.72 6.62
N TRP A 74 -3.18 -2.43 7.92
CA TRP A 74 -3.71 -1.18 8.51
C TRP A 74 -2.69 -0.04 8.57
N GLY A 75 -1.64 -0.09 7.75
CA GLY A 75 -0.58 0.92 7.66
C GLY A 75 0.48 0.84 8.77
N GLY A 76 1.75 0.91 8.37
CA GLY A 76 2.91 0.80 9.27
C GLY A 76 3.25 -0.65 9.68
N TYR A 77 4.30 -0.83 10.48
CA TYR A 77 4.74 -2.15 10.91
C TYR A 77 3.77 -2.76 11.92
N CYS A 78 3.47 -4.04 11.71
CA CYS A 78 2.57 -4.79 12.57
C CYS A 78 3.20 -5.08 13.95
N LYS A 79 2.37 -5.52 14.89
CA LYS A 79 2.80 -5.90 16.25
C LYS A 79 3.92 -6.95 16.29
N HIS A 80 3.99 -7.88 15.32
CA HIS A 80 5.02 -8.92 15.30
C HIS A 80 6.39 -8.35 14.94
N ILE A 81 6.46 -7.47 13.93
CA ILE A 81 7.69 -6.75 13.57
C ILE A 81 8.17 -5.93 14.77
N VAL A 82 7.27 -5.21 15.43
CA VAL A 82 7.60 -4.46 16.65
C VAL A 82 8.16 -5.36 17.73
N ALA A 83 7.53 -6.51 18.01
CA ALA A 83 7.99 -7.45 19.02
C ALA A 83 9.43 -7.92 18.73
N VAL A 84 9.74 -8.26 17.48
CA VAL A 84 11.09 -8.68 17.05
C VAL A 84 12.10 -7.55 17.21
N LEU A 85 11.77 -6.33 16.81
CA LEU A 85 12.64 -5.16 16.96
C LEU A 85 12.90 -4.81 18.43
N LEU A 86 11.89 -4.96 19.29
CA LEU A 86 12.05 -4.77 20.74
C LEU A 86 12.91 -5.88 21.36
N THR A 87 12.72 -7.14 20.96
CA THR A 87 13.60 -8.25 21.36
C THR A 87 15.05 -7.95 20.94
N TYR A 88 15.25 -7.45 19.73
CA TYR A 88 16.58 -7.07 19.23
C TYR A 88 17.25 -5.96 20.05
N ILE A 89 16.49 -4.93 20.47
CA ILE A 89 17.01 -3.79 21.25
C ILE A 89 17.27 -4.16 22.71
N HIS A 90 16.31 -4.84 23.34
CA HIS A 90 16.29 -5.01 24.80
C HIS A 90 16.85 -6.35 25.27
N ASN A 91 16.86 -7.37 24.40
CA ASN A 91 17.34 -8.71 24.70
C ASN A 91 18.31 -9.21 23.62
N PRO A 92 19.43 -8.49 23.37
CA PRO A 92 20.41 -8.89 22.36
C PRO A 92 20.99 -10.29 22.60
N GLU A 93 20.94 -10.81 23.83
CA GLU A 93 21.35 -12.17 24.18
C GLU A 93 20.47 -13.27 23.58
N LEU A 94 19.23 -12.95 23.17
CA LEU A 94 18.31 -13.88 22.50
C LEU A 94 18.51 -13.87 20.97
N VAL A 95 19.31 -12.94 20.45
CA VAL A 95 19.60 -12.83 19.02
C VAL A 95 20.78 -13.73 18.67
N GLU A 96 20.52 -14.77 17.91
CA GLU A 96 21.57 -15.66 17.43
C GLU A 96 22.29 -15.03 16.23
N GLU A 97 23.50 -14.50 16.46
CA GLU A 97 24.35 -14.04 15.36
C GLU A 97 24.94 -15.25 14.61
N ARG A 98 24.64 -15.32 13.31
CA ARG A 98 25.21 -16.32 12.40
C ARG A 98 26.00 -15.62 11.30
N PRO A 99 27.08 -16.24 10.78
CA PRO A 99 27.82 -15.66 9.67
C PRO A 99 26.89 -15.38 8.48
N PRO A 100 27.08 -14.29 7.74
CA PRO A 100 26.33 -14.03 6.52
C PRO A 100 26.52 -15.17 5.52
N LEU A 101 25.54 -15.35 4.63
CA LEU A 101 25.60 -16.43 3.67
C LEU A 101 26.83 -16.30 2.76
N GLU A 102 27.25 -15.08 2.40
CA GLU A 102 28.45 -14.90 1.58
C GLU A 102 29.72 -15.43 2.25
N GLU A 103 29.85 -15.30 3.57
CA GLU A 103 31.01 -15.80 4.31
C GLU A 103 31.00 -17.33 4.36
N LEU A 104 29.84 -17.94 4.62
CA LEU A 104 29.67 -19.40 4.57
C LEU A 104 30.04 -19.94 3.19
N LEU A 105 29.60 -19.26 2.11
CA LEU A 105 29.90 -19.67 0.74
C LEU A 105 31.36 -19.41 0.35
N ALA A 106 32.00 -18.36 0.90
CA ALA A 106 33.39 -18.02 0.59
C ALA A 106 34.40 -19.02 1.15
N GLU A 107 34.07 -19.73 2.23
CA GLU A 107 34.89 -20.80 2.79
C GLU A 107 34.80 -22.12 1.99
N MET A 108 33.83 -22.23 1.09
CA MET A 108 33.61 -23.42 0.28
C MET A 108 34.37 -23.35 -1.04
N ASP A 109 34.99 -24.46 -1.41
CA ASP A 109 35.58 -24.58 -2.74
C ASP A 109 34.51 -24.80 -3.83
N ARG A 110 34.94 -24.73 -5.09
CA ARG A 110 34.04 -24.86 -6.25
C ARG A 110 33.26 -26.18 -6.26
N ASP A 111 33.88 -27.28 -5.87
CA ASP A 111 33.24 -28.60 -5.92
C ASP A 111 32.25 -28.73 -4.76
N GLN A 112 32.59 -28.23 -3.57
CA GLN A 112 31.69 -28.18 -2.42
C GLN A 112 30.46 -27.29 -2.69
N LEU A 113 30.65 -26.10 -3.28
CA LEU A 113 29.55 -25.21 -3.68
C LEU A 113 28.62 -25.90 -4.69
N ARG A 114 29.20 -26.63 -5.65
CA ARG A 114 28.42 -27.40 -6.62
C ARG A 114 27.61 -28.49 -5.93
N THR A 115 28.21 -29.22 -4.98
CA THR A 115 27.51 -30.27 -4.22
C THR A 115 26.36 -29.69 -3.40
N VAL A 116 26.58 -28.61 -2.65
CA VAL A 116 25.50 -27.96 -1.89
C VAL A 116 24.38 -27.46 -2.79
N LEU A 117 24.72 -26.86 -3.94
CA LEU A 117 23.72 -26.42 -4.90
C LEU A 117 22.92 -27.60 -5.47
N GLN A 118 23.57 -28.73 -5.75
CA GLN A 118 22.92 -29.95 -6.22
C GLN A 118 22.00 -30.55 -5.16
N GLU A 119 22.46 -30.63 -3.90
CA GLU A 119 21.64 -31.12 -2.79
C GLU A 119 20.45 -30.20 -2.50
N LEU A 120 20.64 -28.88 -2.57
CA LEU A 120 19.54 -27.91 -2.43
C LEU A 120 18.50 -28.10 -3.52
N VAL A 121 18.92 -28.26 -4.78
CA VAL A 121 18.00 -28.52 -5.90
C VAL A 121 17.34 -29.90 -5.78
N GLU A 122 18.02 -30.90 -5.24
CA GLU A 122 17.43 -32.23 -5.00
C GLU A 122 16.31 -32.18 -3.95
N HIS A 123 16.52 -31.43 -2.85
CA HIS A 123 15.51 -31.27 -1.79
C HIS A 123 14.44 -30.21 -2.13
N HIS A 124 14.76 -29.28 -3.03
CA HIS A 124 13.87 -28.20 -3.48
C HIS A 124 13.89 -28.10 -5.02
N PRO A 125 13.18 -29.01 -5.73
CA PRO A 125 13.26 -29.12 -7.19
C PRO A 125 12.91 -27.83 -7.96
N TYR A 126 12.11 -26.93 -7.37
CA TYR A 126 11.76 -25.64 -7.97
C TYR A 126 12.98 -24.73 -8.21
N LEU A 127 14.05 -24.87 -7.42
CA LEU A 127 15.28 -24.07 -7.57
C LEU A 127 16.05 -24.39 -8.85
N ALA A 128 15.76 -25.52 -9.53
CA ALA A 128 16.46 -25.91 -10.75
C ALA A 128 16.34 -24.84 -11.86
N ASP A 129 15.12 -24.33 -12.08
CA ASP A 129 14.85 -23.30 -13.09
C ASP A 129 15.47 -21.94 -12.69
N GLU A 130 15.49 -21.59 -11.39
CA GLU A 130 16.18 -20.39 -10.90
C GLU A 130 17.69 -20.46 -11.13
N VAL A 131 18.31 -21.60 -10.79
CA VAL A 131 19.73 -21.84 -11.02
C VAL A 131 20.06 -21.74 -12.50
N GLU A 132 19.21 -22.29 -13.38
CA GLU A 132 19.39 -22.14 -14.83
C GLU A 132 19.39 -20.66 -15.26
N SER A 133 18.43 -19.87 -14.77
CA SER A 133 18.34 -18.43 -15.05
C SER A 133 19.59 -17.67 -14.60
N TYR A 134 20.05 -17.90 -13.37
CA TYR A 134 21.26 -17.27 -12.84
C TYR A 134 22.52 -17.64 -13.64
N VAL A 135 22.64 -18.92 -14.05
CA VAL A 135 23.75 -19.38 -14.89
C VAL A 135 23.76 -18.63 -16.24
N GLN A 136 22.59 -18.46 -16.87
CA GLN A 136 22.48 -17.71 -18.12
C GLN A 136 22.82 -16.22 -17.97
N ALA A 137 22.43 -15.60 -16.85
CA ALA A 137 22.73 -14.21 -16.55
C ALA A 137 24.24 -13.96 -16.34
N VAL A 138 24.91 -14.83 -15.57
CA VAL A 138 26.35 -14.71 -15.27
C VAL A 138 27.22 -14.98 -16.51
N GLN A 139 26.74 -15.80 -17.46
CA GLN A 139 27.47 -16.09 -18.70
C GLN A 139 27.35 -14.98 -19.76
N LYS A 140 26.51 -13.96 -19.56
CA LYS A 140 26.41 -12.80 -20.45
C LYS A 140 27.50 -11.77 -20.08
N PRO A 141 28.34 -11.31 -21.04
CA PRO A 141 29.33 -10.28 -20.75
C PRO A 141 28.67 -8.94 -20.38
N PRO A 142 29.26 -8.14 -19.46
CA PRO A 142 28.70 -6.85 -19.06
C PRO A 142 28.65 -5.90 -20.26
N SER A 143 27.46 -5.40 -20.56
CA SER A 143 27.29 -4.37 -21.59
C SER A 143 27.53 -2.99 -20.99
N ASP A 144 28.70 -2.41 -21.23
CA ASP A 144 28.94 -0.98 -21.02
C ASP A 144 28.12 -0.17 -22.03
N GLY A 145 26.98 0.36 -21.58
CA GLY A 145 26.19 1.30 -22.36
C GLY A 145 24.86 1.63 -21.67
N LYS A 146 24.58 2.93 -21.51
CA LYS A 146 23.26 3.43 -21.09
C LYS A 146 22.16 2.69 -21.85
N PRO A 147 21.09 2.21 -21.16
CA PRO A 147 20.01 1.49 -21.82
C PRO A 147 19.33 2.45 -22.79
N SER A 148 19.65 2.31 -24.06
CA SER A 148 18.76 2.74 -25.12
C SER A 148 17.66 1.69 -25.21
N PRO A 149 16.38 2.06 -25.40
CA PRO A 149 15.30 1.10 -25.54
C PRO A 149 15.53 0.33 -26.83
N ARG A 150 16.22 -0.82 -26.73
CA ARG A 150 16.28 -1.78 -27.81
C ARG A 150 15.06 -2.67 -27.64
N LEU A 151 14.00 -2.34 -28.37
CA LEU A 151 12.92 -3.28 -28.67
C LEU A 151 13.55 -4.63 -29.00
N ARG A 152 13.25 -5.66 -28.21
CA ARG A 152 13.76 -7.00 -28.47
C ARG A 152 13.22 -7.43 -29.84
N ARG A 153 14.13 -7.72 -30.77
CA ARG A 153 13.79 -8.30 -32.08
C ARG A 153 13.55 -9.80 -32.02
N THR A 154 13.96 -10.44 -30.93
CA THR A 154 13.78 -11.88 -30.72
C THR A 154 12.44 -12.10 -30.03
N PRO A 155 11.57 -12.99 -30.55
CA PRO A 155 10.36 -13.39 -29.87
C PRO A 155 10.71 -13.88 -28.45
N LEU A 156 10.04 -13.31 -27.45
CA LEU A 156 10.15 -13.75 -26.08
C LEU A 156 9.45 -15.12 -25.95
N ASP A 157 10.08 -16.07 -25.27
CA ASP A 157 9.46 -17.37 -24.98
C ASP A 157 8.55 -17.22 -23.74
N PRO A 158 7.22 -17.40 -23.88
CA PRO A 158 6.32 -17.33 -22.74
C PRO A 158 6.37 -18.57 -21.83
N ALA A 159 6.99 -19.67 -22.25
CA ALA A 159 6.97 -20.93 -21.51
C ALA A 159 7.50 -20.85 -20.06
N PRO A 160 8.56 -20.09 -19.73
CA PRO A 160 9.00 -19.91 -18.36
C PRO A 160 7.94 -19.27 -17.46
N PHE A 161 7.20 -18.28 -17.98
CA PHE A 161 6.14 -17.60 -17.24
C PHE A 161 4.95 -18.53 -16.99
N ARG A 162 4.54 -19.31 -18.00
CA ARG A 162 3.49 -20.34 -17.81
C ARG A 162 3.89 -21.36 -16.75
N ARG A 163 5.12 -21.87 -16.84
CA ARG A 163 5.64 -22.84 -15.86
C ARG A 163 5.63 -22.25 -14.45
N ARG A 164 6.05 -21.00 -14.28
CA ARG A 164 6.05 -20.32 -12.99
C ARG A 164 4.64 -20.16 -12.42
N VAL A 165 3.69 -19.63 -13.21
CA VAL A 165 2.28 -19.49 -12.78
C VAL A 165 1.68 -20.84 -12.42
N ARG A 166 1.90 -21.87 -13.25
CA ARG A 166 1.44 -23.24 -12.97
C ARG A 166 2.01 -23.76 -11.65
N THR A 167 3.31 -23.60 -11.41
CA THR A 167 3.95 -24.04 -10.17
C THR A 167 3.35 -23.33 -8.96
N ILE A 168 3.07 -22.03 -9.05
CA ILE A 168 2.47 -21.26 -7.97
C ILE A 168 1.04 -21.74 -7.69
N LEU A 169 0.23 -21.94 -8.73
CA LEU A 169 -1.15 -22.45 -8.60
C LEU A 169 -1.22 -23.82 -7.94
N HIS A 170 -0.27 -24.70 -8.26
CA HIS A 170 -0.18 -26.04 -7.68
C HIS A 170 0.62 -26.09 -6.36
N SER A 171 1.05 -24.95 -5.82
CA SER A 171 1.86 -24.93 -4.59
C SER A 171 1.08 -25.47 -3.38
N LEU A 172 -0.25 -25.39 -3.38
CA LEU A 172 -1.11 -25.82 -2.28
C LEU A 172 -1.72 -27.21 -2.46
N ASP A 173 -1.49 -27.89 -3.60
CA ASP A 173 -2.11 -29.18 -3.94
C ASP A 173 -1.82 -30.30 -2.93
N HIS A 174 -0.71 -30.18 -2.20
CA HIS A 174 -0.29 -31.16 -1.21
C HIS A 174 -0.94 -30.96 0.18
N MET A 175 -1.67 -29.85 0.36
CA MET A 175 -2.31 -29.47 1.62
C MET A 175 -3.78 -29.91 1.67
N ARG A 176 -4.35 -29.95 2.87
CA ARG A 176 -5.80 -30.13 3.03
C ARG A 176 -6.52 -28.82 2.67
N PRO A 177 -7.76 -28.86 2.14
CA PRO A 177 -8.48 -27.63 1.78
C PRO A 177 -8.61 -26.59 2.91
N SER A 178 -8.85 -27.04 4.14
CA SER A 178 -8.93 -26.15 5.32
C SER A 178 -7.61 -25.49 5.71
N GLU A 179 -6.49 -26.04 5.26
CA GLU A 179 -5.14 -25.53 5.48
C GLU A 179 -4.74 -24.63 4.31
N ALA A 180 -4.96 -25.08 3.07
CA ALA A 180 -4.72 -24.32 1.84
C ALA A 180 -5.45 -22.96 1.85
N TYR A 181 -6.66 -22.89 2.41
CA TYR A 181 -7.42 -21.65 2.59
C TYR A 181 -6.58 -20.51 3.18
N TRP A 182 -5.77 -20.77 4.20
CA TRP A 182 -4.97 -19.74 4.87
C TRP A 182 -3.74 -19.28 4.07
N HIS A 183 -3.41 -19.97 2.98
CA HIS A 183 -2.23 -19.70 2.16
C HIS A 183 -2.58 -19.12 0.78
N VAL A 184 -3.86 -18.95 0.44
CA VAL A 184 -4.27 -18.38 -0.85
C VAL A 184 -3.73 -16.96 -1.02
N GLY A 185 -3.76 -16.13 0.03
CA GLY A 185 -3.20 -14.77 -0.03
C GLY A 185 -1.69 -14.74 -0.32
N ASP A 186 -0.91 -15.64 0.28
CA ASP A 186 0.53 -15.78 0.02
C ASP A 186 0.78 -16.22 -1.44
N LEU A 187 -0.01 -17.18 -1.93
CA LEU A 187 0.04 -17.66 -3.31
C LEU A 187 -0.25 -16.52 -4.29
N VAL A 188 -1.30 -15.73 -4.06
CA VAL A 188 -1.66 -14.58 -4.91
C VAL A 188 -0.58 -13.50 -4.85
N SER A 189 0.03 -13.27 -3.69
CA SER A 189 1.21 -12.38 -3.59
C SER A 189 2.37 -12.86 -4.46
N GLU A 190 2.63 -14.17 -4.50
CA GLU A 190 3.65 -14.74 -5.38
C GLU A 190 3.28 -14.56 -6.87
N LEU A 191 2.01 -14.73 -7.24
CA LEU A 191 1.53 -14.44 -8.60
C LEU A 191 1.74 -12.97 -8.99
N ARG A 192 1.47 -12.04 -8.07
CA ARG A 192 1.74 -10.59 -8.27
C ARG A 192 3.21 -10.32 -8.58
N SER A 193 4.15 -11.03 -7.93
CA SER A 193 5.58 -10.92 -8.24
C SER A 193 5.96 -11.36 -9.66
N VAL A 194 5.12 -12.17 -10.32
CA VAL A 194 5.32 -12.54 -11.73
C VAL A 194 4.97 -11.36 -12.64
N LEU A 195 4.02 -10.51 -12.24
CA LEU A 195 3.61 -9.33 -12.99
C LEU A 195 4.66 -8.21 -12.97
N ASP A 196 5.55 -8.16 -11.98
CA ASP A 196 6.63 -7.15 -11.91
C ASP A 196 7.49 -7.14 -13.18
N GLN A 197 7.81 -8.32 -13.72
CA GLN A 197 8.57 -8.43 -14.98
C GLN A 197 7.78 -7.93 -16.20
N VAL A 198 6.45 -7.99 -16.16
CA VAL A 198 5.60 -7.43 -17.21
C VAL A 198 5.60 -5.91 -17.13
N TRP A 199 5.53 -5.35 -15.91
CA TRP A 199 5.64 -3.91 -15.71
C TRP A 199 6.95 -3.35 -16.28
N GLU A 200 8.07 -4.04 -16.11
CA GLU A 200 9.35 -3.64 -16.73
C GLU A 200 9.25 -3.49 -18.26
N PHE A 201 8.53 -4.39 -18.94
CA PHE A 201 8.30 -4.29 -20.38
C PHE A 201 7.41 -3.10 -20.74
N VAL A 202 6.32 -2.89 -20.00
CA VAL A 202 5.38 -1.77 -20.23
C VAL A 202 6.06 -0.42 -20.00
N GLU A 203 6.84 -0.29 -18.93
CA GLU A 203 7.60 0.91 -18.61
C GLU A 203 8.70 1.22 -19.64
N ALA A 204 9.34 0.17 -20.17
CA ALA A 204 10.30 0.29 -21.26
C ALA A 204 9.65 0.60 -22.63
N GLY A 205 8.31 0.64 -22.71
CA GLY A 205 7.56 0.82 -23.96
C GLY A 205 7.57 -0.40 -24.88
N ASP A 206 7.95 -1.58 -24.37
CA ASP A 206 7.92 -2.85 -25.10
C ASP A 206 6.59 -3.58 -24.86
N GLY A 207 5.50 -2.94 -25.31
CA GLY A 207 4.15 -3.50 -25.17
C GLY A 207 4.00 -4.87 -25.85
N ARG A 208 4.75 -5.15 -26.93
CA ARG A 208 4.69 -6.46 -27.60
C ARG A 208 5.20 -7.59 -26.70
N SER A 209 6.35 -7.40 -26.05
CA SER A 209 6.86 -8.40 -25.10
C SER A 209 5.93 -8.55 -23.91
N ALA A 210 5.40 -7.43 -23.38
CA ALA A 210 4.43 -7.45 -22.28
C ALA A 210 3.19 -8.30 -22.63
N LEU A 211 2.60 -8.09 -23.82
CA LEU A 211 1.42 -8.83 -24.27
C LEU A 211 1.68 -10.34 -24.39
N VAL A 212 2.85 -10.76 -24.88
CA VAL A 212 3.20 -12.19 -24.98
C VAL A 212 3.25 -12.86 -23.60
N VAL A 213 3.82 -12.17 -22.62
CA VAL A 213 3.91 -12.67 -21.24
C VAL A 213 2.53 -12.65 -20.56
N LEU A 214 1.79 -11.55 -20.69
CA LEU A 214 0.46 -11.41 -20.11
C LEU A 214 -0.50 -12.45 -20.64
N GLU A 215 -0.50 -12.68 -21.95
CA GLU A 215 -1.26 -13.73 -22.61
C GLU A 215 -1.03 -15.09 -21.96
N ALA A 216 0.24 -15.40 -21.66
CA ALA A 216 0.64 -16.65 -21.07
C ALA A 216 0.25 -16.79 -19.59
N ILE A 217 0.41 -15.71 -18.81
CA ILE A 217 0.01 -15.65 -17.40
C ILE A 217 -1.50 -15.75 -17.27
N THR A 218 -2.25 -14.96 -18.05
CA THR A 218 -3.71 -14.92 -17.99
C THR A 218 -4.31 -16.24 -18.44
N GLU A 219 -3.84 -16.90 -19.51
CA GLU A 219 -4.33 -18.24 -19.87
C GLU A 219 -4.13 -19.25 -18.73
N GLU A 220 -2.90 -19.32 -18.20
CA GLU A 220 -2.59 -20.30 -17.17
C GLU A 220 -3.39 -20.04 -15.88
N TYR A 221 -3.61 -18.77 -15.55
CA TYR A 221 -4.41 -18.39 -14.40
C TYR A 221 -5.91 -18.70 -14.60
N MET A 222 -6.47 -18.35 -15.76
CA MET A 222 -7.86 -18.68 -16.12
C MET A 222 -8.14 -20.18 -16.00
N ASP A 223 -7.20 -21.02 -16.43
CA ASP A 223 -7.35 -22.48 -16.38
C ASP A 223 -7.31 -23.06 -14.94
N GLY A 224 -6.66 -22.39 -14.00
CA GLY A 224 -6.34 -22.96 -12.67
C GLY A 224 -6.93 -22.26 -11.45
N TRP A 225 -7.36 -21.00 -11.56
CA TRP A 225 -7.75 -20.20 -10.38
C TRP A 225 -8.99 -20.74 -9.65
N THR A 226 -9.91 -21.40 -10.37
CA THR A 226 -11.15 -21.95 -9.79
C THR A 226 -10.94 -23.09 -8.79
N VAL A 227 -9.71 -23.63 -8.71
CA VAL A 227 -9.31 -24.64 -7.72
C VAL A 227 -8.96 -23.99 -6.36
N LEU A 228 -8.65 -22.70 -6.35
CA LEU A 228 -8.29 -21.95 -5.15
C LEU A 228 -9.55 -21.61 -4.34
N ASP A 229 -9.40 -21.56 -3.01
CA ASP A 229 -10.47 -21.04 -2.15
C ASP A 229 -10.49 -19.51 -2.26
N ASP A 230 -11.62 -18.97 -2.73
CA ASP A 230 -11.79 -17.53 -2.95
C ASP A 230 -12.81 -16.91 -1.98
N SER A 231 -13.03 -17.53 -0.81
CA SER A 231 -14.03 -17.04 0.16
C SER A 231 -13.75 -15.60 0.62
N ASP A 232 -12.47 -15.20 0.61
CA ASP A 232 -12.01 -13.86 0.97
C ASP A 232 -11.74 -12.95 -0.26
N GLY A 233 -11.99 -13.43 -1.49
CA GLY A 233 -11.82 -12.66 -2.73
C GLY A 233 -10.36 -12.46 -3.18
N GLU A 234 -9.41 -13.17 -2.58
CA GLU A 234 -7.98 -13.03 -2.90
C GLU A 234 -7.64 -13.53 -4.32
N ALA A 235 -8.19 -14.68 -4.73
CA ALA A 235 -7.92 -15.26 -6.05
C ALA A 235 -8.63 -14.48 -7.16
N SER A 236 -9.90 -14.11 -6.98
CA SER A 236 -10.57 -13.23 -7.94
C SER A 236 -9.93 -11.84 -8.00
N GLY A 237 -9.44 -11.33 -6.87
CA GLY A 237 -8.73 -10.05 -6.78
C GLY A 237 -7.49 -9.95 -7.67
N PHE A 238 -6.85 -11.05 -8.04
CA PHE A 238 -5.71 -11.02 -8.99
C PHE A 238 -6.11 -10.55 -10.39
N PHE A 239 -7.38 -10.71 -10.81
CA PHE A 239 -7.83 -10.21 -12.10
C PHE A 239 -7.90 -8.67 -12.15
N GLU A 240 -8.15 -8.03 -11.01
CA GLU A 240 -8.11 -6.57 -10.88
C GLU A 240 -6.69 -6.00 -11.09
N ASP A 241 -5.65 -6.81 -10.83
CA ASP A 241 -4.25 -6.45 -11.15
C ASP A 241 -3.94 -6.63 -12.65
N LEU A 242 -4.56 -7.63 -13.28
CA LEU A 242 -4.35 -7.94 -14.70
C LEU A 242 -5.01 -6.93 -15.65
N GLY A 243 -6.22 -6.45 -15.32
CA GLY A 243 -6.99 -5.52 -16.16
C GLY A 243 -6.21 -4.27 -16.58
N PRO A 244 -5.76 -3.43 -15.63
CA PRO A 244 -5.00 -2.21 -15.92
C PRO A 244 -3.68 -2.48 -16.67
N LEU A 245 -3.01 -3.58 -16.33
CA LEU A 245 -1.75 -3.97 -16.97
C LEU A 245 -1.94 -4.39 -18.42
N TRP A 246 -3.02 -5.13 -18.73
CA TRP A 246 -3.44 -5.40 -20.11
C TRP A 246 -3.76 -4.11 -20.86
N THR A 247 -4.52 -3.20 -20.25
CA THR A 247 -4.89 -1.91 -20.85
C THR A 247 -3.64 -1.12 -21.26
N GLU A 248 -2.66 -0.99 -20.37
CA GLU A 248 -1.41 -0.28 -20.66
C GLU A 248 -0.52 -1.01 -21.68
N ALA A 249 -0.42 -2.34 -21.61
CA ALA A 249 0.37 -3.13 -22.54
C ALA A 249 -0.16 -3.01 -23.98
N ILE A 250 -1.47 -3.06 -24.17
CA ILE A 250 -2.14 -2.88 -25.47
C ILE A 250 -1.85 -1.49 -26.02
N LEU A 251 -2.00 -0.45 -25.20
CA LEU A 251 -1.75 0.94 -25.62
C LEU A 251 -0.27 1.24 -25.89
N SER A 252 0.64 0.46 -25.29
CA SER A 252 2.09 0.58 -25.49
C SER A 252 2.60 -0.23 -26.70
N ALA A 253 1.78 -1.11 -27.27
CA ALA A 253 2.15 -1.98 -28.38
C ALA A 253 1.74 -1.36 -29.74
N ASP A 254 2.65 -1.43 -30.72
CA ASP A 254 2.36 -1.02 -32.11
C ASP A 254 1.60 -2.12 -32.86
N LEU A 255 0.32 -2.29 -32.54
CA LEU A 255 -0.55 -3.34 -33.06
C LEU A 255 -1.32 -2.91 -34.31
N THR A 256 -1.43 -3.82 -35.28
CA THR A 256 -2.34 -3.72 -36.41
C THR A 256 -3.81 -3.78 -35.96
N LYS A 257 -4.74 -3.35 -36.83
CA LYS A 257 -6.19 -3.41 -36.51
C LYS A 257 -6.66 -4.84 -36.31
N GLU A 258 -6.12 -5.77 -37.09
CA GLU A 258 -6.42 -7.19 -37.04
C GLU A 258 -5.94 -7.81 -35.72
N GLU A 259 -4.70 -7.51 -35.29
CA GLU A 259 -4.16 -7.96 -33.99
C GLU A 259 -5.00 -7.41 -32.83
N ARG A 260 -5.34 -6.11 -32.86
CA ARG A 260 -6.21 -5.51 -31.84
C ARG A 260 -7.59 -6.15 -31.79
N HIS A 261 -8.21 -6.43 -32.93
CA HIS A 261 -9.50 -7.09 -32.98
C HIS A 261 -9.45 -8.52 -32.42
N SER A 262 -8.37 -9.26 -32.70
CA SER A 262 -8.13 -10.58 -32.14
C SER A 262 -7.98 -10.54 -30.62
N LEU A 263 -7.20 -9.60 -30.08
CA LEU A 263 -7.04 -9.41 -28.64
C LEU A 263 -8.35 -9.01 -27.97
N ALA A 264 -9.09 -8.07 -28.54
CA ALA A 264 -10.40 -7.64 -28.00
C ALA A 264 -11.39 -8.81 -27.91
N LYS A 265 -11.43 -9.68 -28.93
CA LYS A 265 -12.29 -10.87 -28.93
C LYS A 265 -11.91 -11.83 -27.79
N ARG A 266 -10.62 -12.02 -27.58
CA ARG A 266 -10.08 -12.93 -26.58
C ARG A 266 -10.28 -12.41 -25.14
N LEU A 267 -10.05 -11.14 -24.89
CA LEU A 267 -10.40 -10.49 -23.61
C LEU A 267 -11.91 -10.64 -23.32
N ALA A 268 -12.76 -10.51 -24.35
CA ALA A 268 -14.20 -10.75 -24.20
C ALA A 268 -14.58 -12.24 -24.03
N GLU A 269 -13.72 -13.18 -24.40
CA GLU A 269 -13.90 -14.60 -24.11
C GLU A 269 -13.58 -14.87 -22.63
N TRP A 270 -12.46 -14.37 -22.12
CA TRP A 270 -12.10 -14.47 -20.70
C TRP A 270 -13.09 -13.76 -19.79
N GLN A 271 -13.50 -12.54 -20.12
CA GLN A 271 -14.49 -11.81 -19.31
C GLN A 271 -15.79 -12.61 -19.18
N ARG A 272 -16.31 -13.20 -20.27
CA ARG A 272 -17.53 -14.02 -20.23
C ARG A 272 -17.39 -15.28 -19.38
N GLU A 273 -16.17 -15.79 -19.22
CA GLU A 273 -15.90 -16.91 -18.34
C GLU A 273 -15.94 -16.46 -16.87
N LEU A 274 -15.27 -15.34 -16.56
CA LEU A 274 -15.24 -14.70 -15.23
C LEU A 274 -16.61 -14.23 -14.74
N ASP A 275 -17.47 -13.75 -15.64
CA ASP A 275 -18.84 -13.37 -15.33
C ASP A 275 -19.63 -14.53 -14.67
N ASN A 276 -19.31 -15.80 -14.99
CA ASN A 276 -19.95 -16.96 -14.37
C ASN A 276 -19.60 -17.14 -12.89
N TYR A 277 -18.54 -16.46 -12.43
CA TYR A 277 -18.03 -16.50 -11.07
C TYR A 277 -18.20 -15.15 -10.34
N GLY A 278 -18.93 -14.19 -10.93
CA GLY A 278 -19.20 -12.90 -10.32
C GLY A 278 -18.04 -11.90 -10.39
N VAL A 279 -17.02 -12.19 -11.19
CA VAL A 279 -15.88 -11.29 -11.44
C VAL A 279 -16.17 -10.48 -12.71
N GLU A 280 -16.83 -9.34 -12.54
CA GLU A 280 -17.38 -8.56 -13.63
C GLU A 280 -16.45 -7.41 -14.06
N GLY A 281 -16.30 -7.22 -15.36
CA GLY A 281 -15.75 -5.99 -15.94
C GLY A 281 -14.22 -5.82 -15.93
N VAL A 282 -13.45 -6.69 -15.28
CA VAL A 282 -11.99 -6.60 -15.14
C VAL A 282 -11.22 -6.37 -16.46
N PHE A 283 -11.72 -6.86 -17.59
CA PHE A 283 -11.08 -6.68 -18.90
C PHE A 283 -11.75 -5.65 -19.82
N ASP A 284 -12.76 -4.91 -19.34
CA ASP A 284 -13.52 -3.99 -20.20
C ASP A 284 -12.67 -2.81 -20.70
N ALA A 285 -11.85 -2.18 -19.84
CA ALA A 285 -10.94 -1.13 -20.25
C ALA A 285 -9.90 -1.62 -21.27
N ALA A 286 -9.34 -2.81 -21.05
CA ALA A 286 -8.36 -3.43 -21.94
C ALA A 286 -8.97 -3.77 -23.31
N ARG A 287 -10.20 -4.32 -23.31
CA ARG A 287 -10.96 -4.59 -24.53
C ARG A 287 -11.21 -3.30 -25.29
N GLU A 288 -11.66 -2.25 -24.60
CA GLU A 288 -11.94 -0.97 -25.24
C GLU A 288 -10.65 -0.30 -25.77
N ALA A 289 -9.52 -0.42 -25.05
CA ALA A 289 -8.21 0.01 -25.53
C ALA A 289 -7.83 -0.68 -26.85
N ALA A 290 -8.08 -1.99 -26.98
CA ALA A 290 -7.85 -2.72 -28.21
C ALA A 290 -8.80 -2.25 -29.33
N VAL A 291 -10.10 -2.14 -29.06
CA VAL A 291 -11.10 -1.71 -30.06
C VAL A 291 -10.81 -0.29 -30.57
N GLN A 292 -10.64 0.66 -29.65
CA GLN A 292 -10.43 2.07 -29.97
C GLN A 292 -9.02 2.33 -30.52
N GLY A 293 -8.00 1.80 -29.85
CA GLY A 293 -6.61 2.19 -30.06
C GLY A 293 -6.39 3.70 -29.90
N TRP A 294 -5.31 4.19 -30.53
CA TRP A 294 -5.01 5.62 -30.61
C TRP A 294 -5.70 6.33 -31.79
N ASP A 295 -6.31 5.58 -32.72
CA ASP A 295 -6.95 6.13 -33.92
C ASP A 295 -8.45 6.44 -33.75
N TYR A 296 -9.01 6.17 -32.57
CA TYR A 296 -10.41 6.48 -32.23
C TYR A 296 -10.71 7.97 -32.44
N PRO A 297 -11.70 8.34 -33.28
CA PRO A 297 -11.90 9.74 -33.68
C PRO A 297 -12.15 10.73 -32.53
N PRO A 298 -12.99 10.44 -31.52
CA PRO A 298 -13.14 11.34 -30.37
C PRO A 298 -11.86 11.56 -29.58
N LEU A 299 -11.09 10.49 -29.35
CA LEU A 299 -9.78 10.60 -28.71
C LEU A 299 -8.85 11.51 -29.53
N ARG A 300 -8.75 11.31 -30.85
CA ARG A 300 -7.87 12.14 -31.70
C ARG A 300 -8.22 13.63 -31.62
N ARG A 301 -9.52 13.97 -31.63
CA ARG A 301 -9.96 15.37 -31.44
C ARG A 301 -9.46 15.95 -30.12
N VAL A 302 -9.60 15.20 -29.03
CA VAL A 302 -9.10 15.62 -27.70
C VAL A 302 -7.58 15.81 -27.72
N LEU A 303 -6.83 14.86 -28.30
CA LEU A 303 -5.36 14.96 -28.39
C LEU A 303 -4.90 16.14 -29.29
N GLU A 304 -5.75 16.62 -30.19
CA GLU A 304 -5.53 17.83 -31.01
C GLU A 304 -5.95 19.14 -30.30
N GLY A 305 -6.52 19.05 -29.08
CA GLY A 305 -6.93 20.18 -28.25
C GLY A 305 -8.42 20.56 -28.36
N GLU A 306 -9.22 19.77 -29.09
CA GLU A 306 -10.67 19.98 -29.20
C GLU A 306 -11.42 19.28 -28.07
N ILE A 307 -11.49 19.93 -26.91
CA ILE A 307 -12.18 19.40 -25.73
C ILE A 307 -13.68 19.67 -25.80
N THR A 308 -14.49 18.64 -25.58
CA THR A 308 -15.96 18.72 -25.53
C THR A 308 -16.49 18.23 -24.19
N ARG A 309 -17.75 18.53 -23.87
CA ARG A 309 -18.42 18.01 -22.65
C ARG A 309 -18.52 16.48 -22.57
N LYS A 310 -18.26 15.78 -23.68
CA LYS A 310 -18.28 14.32 -23.75
C LYS A 310 -16.87 13.71 -23.59
N GLY A 311 -15.86 14.52 -23.31
CA GLY A 311 -14.48 14.07 -23.25
C GLY A 311 -14.03 13.40 -24.56
N ALA A 312 -13.34 12.28 -24.41
CA ALA A 312 -12.83 11.39 -25.45
C ALA A 312 -13.87 10.34 -25.90
N TRP A 313 -15.17 10.58 -25.69
CA TRP A 313 -16.25 9.64 -26.00
C TRP A 313 -17.28 10.21 -27.00
N GLU A 314 -17.94 9.34 -27.77
CA GLU A 314 -19.09 9.74 -28.63
C GLU A 314 -20.39 9.95 -27.82
N GLY A 315 -20.53 9.20 -26.72
CA GLY A 315 -21.71 9.15 -25.87
C GLY A 315 -21.41 9.52 -24.42
N GLU A 316 -22.21 8.96 -23.51
CA GLU A 316 -21.91 8.96 -22.08
C GLU A 316 -20.67 8.10 -21.83
N ALA A 317 -19.80 8.56 -20.93
CA ALA A 317 -18.59 7.83 -20.59
C ALA A 317 -18.96 6.49 -19.90
N PRO A 318 -18.39 5.36 -20.33
CA PRO A 318 -18.62 4.08 -19.66
C PRO A 318 -18.00 4.06 -18.26
N TRP A 319 -18.41 3.10 -17.43
CA TRP A 319 -17.94 2.96 -16.06
C TRP A 319 -16.41 2.73 -15.95
N TYR A 320 -15.79 2.13 -16.96
CA TYR A 320 -14.34 1.90 -17.07
C TYR A 320 -13.57 3.08 -17.73
N ALA A 321 -14.23 4.22 -17.99
CA ALA A 321 -13.62 5.33 -18.72
C ALA A 321 -12.38 5.88 -18.01
N ASP A 322 -12.43 6.02 -16.68
CA ASP A 322 -11.32 6.53 -15.88
C ASP A 322 -10.10 5.62 -15.96
N GLU A 323 -10.27 4.30 -15.86
CA GLU A 323 -9.18 3.34 -15.99
C GLU A 323 -8.49 3.47 -17.35
N LEU A 324 -9.26 3.54 -18.42
CA LEU A 324 -8.73 3.72 -19.78
C LEU A 324 -8.04 5.08 -19.95
N ALA A 325 -8.59 6.16 -19.38
CA ALA A 325 -7.99 7.48 -19.39
C ALA A 325 -6.63 7.47 -18.68
N VAL A 326 -6.54 6.88 -17.49
CA VAL A 326 -5.31 6.75 -16.71
C VAL A 326 -4.25 5.97 -17.47
N ALA A 327 -4.60 4.84 -18.08
CA ALA A 327 -3.67 4.05 -18.88
C ALA A 327 -3.11 4.86 -20.07
N ARG A 328 -3.96 5.61 -20.77
CA ARG A 328 -3.54 6.51 -21.86
C ARG A 328 -2.61 7.63 -21.37
N LEU A 329 -2.93 8.25 -20.24
CA LEU A 329 -2.13 9.31 -19.63
C LEU A 329 -0.72 8.81 -19.29
N LYS A 330 -0.60 7.62 -18.67
CA LYS A 330 0.69 6.99 -18.38
C LYS A 330 1.52 6.74 -19.64
N VAL A 331 0.90 6.25 -20.72
CA VAL A 331 1.60 6.06 -22.01
C VAL A 331 2.06 7.39 -22.62
N LEU A 332 1.20 8.42 -22.62
CA LEU A 332 1.56 9.76 -23.14
C LEU A 332 2.73 10.38 -22.36
N GLU A 333 2.72 10.24 -21.03
CA GLU A 333 3.79 10.71 -20.16
C GLU A 333 5.12 10.01 -20.47
N ARG A 334 5.13 8.67 -20.60
CA ARG A 334 6.33 7.89 -20.99
C ARG A 334 6.87 8.31 -22.36
N GLN A 335 5.99 8.69 -23.29
CA GLN A 335 6.37 9.16 -24.62
C GLN A 335 6.80 10.64 -24.65
N GLY A 336 6.73 11.37 -23.53
CA GLY A 336 7.02 12.80 -23.47
C GLY A 336 5.98 13.68 -24.16
N ARG A 337 4.77 13.15 -24.41
CA ARG A 337 3.66 13.82 -25.10
C ARG A 337 2.80 14.60 -24.11
N TYR A 338 3.43 15.56 -23.44
CA TYR A 338 2.83 16.25 -22.30
C TYR A 338 1.68 17.18 -22.65
N GLN A 339 1.64 17.73 -23.87
CA GLN A 339 0.54 18.60 -24.27
C GLN A 339 -0.73 17.79 -24.51
N GLU A 340 -0.62 16.64 -25.18
CA GLU A 340 -1.73 15.72 -25.35
C GLU A 340 -2.17 15.09 -24.03
N TYR A 341 -1.24 14.84 -23.10
CA TYR A 341 -1.56 14.45 -21.72
C TYR A 341 -2.50 15.46 -21.07
N LEU A 342 -2.15 16.75 -21.12
CA LEU A 342 -2.95 17.79 -20.49
C LEU A 342 -4.35 17.90 -21.12
N TYR A 343 -4.44 17.82 -22.44
CA TYR A 343 -5.74 17.84 -23.11
C TYR A 343 -6.61 16.63 -22.74
N LEU A 344 -6.02 15.44 -22.68
CA LEU A 344 -6.75 14.24 -22.30
C LEU A 344 -7.18 14.28 -20.82
N ALA A 345 -6.28 14.70 -19.93
CA ALA A 345 -6.58 14.78 -18.51
C ALA A 345 -7.70 15.79 -18.22
N GLU A 346 -7.69 16.95 -18.90
CA GLU A 346 -8.76 17.94 -18.81
C GLU A 346 -10.08 17.41 -19.39
N ALA A 347 -10.04 16.74 -20.54
CA ALA A 347 -11.24 16.23 -21.21
C ALA A 347 -11.95 15.11 -20.44
N GLU A 348 -11.18 14.26 -19.76
CA GLU A 348 -11.70 13.12 -18.98
C GLU A 348 -11.92 13.47 -17.49
N GLY A 349 -11.75 14.74 -17.10
CA GLY A 349 -11.95 15.15 -15.69
C GLY A 349 -10.92 14.58 -14.71
N GLN A 350 -9.74 14.20 -15.20
CA GLN A 350 -8.62 13.70 -14.40
C GLN A 350 -7.87 14.88 -13.74
N THR A 351 -8.58 15.64 -12.92
CA THR A 351 -8.16 16.93 -12.34
C THR A 351 -6.83 16.83 -11.59
N GLU A 352 -6.69 15.86 -10.69
CA GLU A 352 -5.45 15.64 -9.92
C GLU A 352 -4.23 15.46 -10.84
N ARG A 353 -4.35 14.59 -11.84
CA ARG A 353 -3.31 14.31 -12.84
C ARG A 353 -3.00 15.54 -13.69
N PHE A 354 -4.03 16.29 -14.07
CA PHE A 354 -3.87 17.52 -14.84
C PHE A 354 -3.04 18.56 -14.08
N VAL A 355 -3.42 18.89 -12.84
CA VAL A 355 -2.76 19.95 -12.06
C VAL A 355 -1.35 19.55 -11.62
N THR A 356 -1.13 18.28 -11.24
CA THR A 356 0.20 17.78 -10.88
C THR A 356 1.14 17.74 -12.10
N MET A 357 0.63 17.41 -13.30
CA MET A 357 1.40 17.50 -14.54
C MET A 357 1.76 18.95 -14.89
N LEU A 358 0.86 19.92 -14.71
CA LEU A 358 1.18 21.34 -14.91
C LEU A 358 2.36 21.77 -14.01
N VAL A 359 2.36 21.37 -12.74
CA VAL A 359 3.47 21.62 -11.82
C VAL A 359 4.75 20.92 -12.30
N LYS A 360 4.66 19.67 -12.76
CA LYS A 360 5.80 18.91 -13.31
C LYS A 360 6.46 19.63 -14.49
N LEU A 361 5.66 20.28 -15.34
CA LEU A 361 6.13 21.07 -16.49
C LEU A 361 6.57 22.50 -16.13
N GLY A 362 6.51 22.89 -14.86
CA GLY A 362 6.88 24.22 -14.39
C GLY A 362 5.81 25.30 -14.65
N ARG A 363 4.60 24.91 -15.07
CA ARG A 363 3.44 25.79 -15.30
C ARG A 363 2.70 26.07 -13.99
N VAL A 364 3.44 26.52 -12.99
CA VAL A 364 2.98 26.66 -11.59
C VAL A 364 1.78 27.60 -11.47
N GLN A 365 1.84 28.78 -12.10
CA GLN A 365 0.76 29.77 -11.98
C GLN A 365 -0.57 29.23 -12.54
N GLU A 366 -0.50 28.50 -13.65
CA GLU A 366 -1.66 27.88 -14.26
C GLU A 366 -2.23 26.76 -13.39
N ALA A 367 -1.38 25.92 -12.80
CA ALA A 367 -1.81 24.88 -11.87
C ALA A 367 -2.54 25.48 -10.65
N VAL A 368 -2.03 26.59 -10.11
CA VAL A 368 -2.64 27.29 -8.98
C VAL A 368 -3.96 27.95 -9.38
N ASP A 369 -3.99 28.66 -10.52
CA ASP A 369 -5.20 29.35 -10.99
C ASP A 369 -6.32 28.36 -11.34
N TYR A 370 -5.96 27.21 -11.92
CA TYR A 370 -6.89 26.11 -12.16
C TYR A 370 -7.35 25.51 -10.83
N GLY A 371 -6.40 25.21 -9.94
CA GLY A 371 -6.66 24.58 -8.65
C GLY A 371 -7.67 25.36 -7.80
N LEU A 372 -7.51 26.68 -7.73
CA LEU A 372 -8.41 27.57 -6.98
C LEU A 372 -9.81 27.73 -7.57
N ARG A 373 -10.06 27.24 -8.79
CA ARG A 373 -11.34 27.39 -9.50
C ARG A 373 -12.09 26.08 -9.66
N TYR A 374 -11.37 24.98 -9.82
CA TYR A 374 -11.94 23.73 -10.34
C TYR A 374 -11.67 22.50 -9.49
N LEU A 375 -10.85 22.57 -8.43
CA LEU A 375 -10.73 21.44 -7.51
C LEU A 375 -12.09 21.19 -6.83
N GLY A 376 -12.49 19.92 -6.79
CA GLY A 376 -13.71 19.46 -6.15
C GLY A 376 -13.47 18.85 -4.78
N THR A 377 -12.30 18.25 -4.55
CA THR A 377 -12.05 17.44 -3.35
C THR A 377 -10.80 17.85 -2.55
N THR A 378 -10.81 17.48 -1.26
CA THR A 378 -9.67 17.63 -0.35
C THR A 378 -8.43 16.89 -0.84
N ASP A 379 -8.60 15.73 -1.48
CA ASP A 379 -7.51 14.89 -1.95
C ASP A 379 -6.82 15.49 -3.18
N GLU A 380 -7.60 16.05 -4.12
CA GLU A 380 -7.03 16.78 -5.26
C GLU A 380 -6.23 18.01 -4.80
N ALA A 381 -6.70 18.72 -3.77
CA ALA A 381 -5.99 19.84 -3.18
C ALA A 381 -4.71 19.41 -2.47
N LEU A 382 -4.73 18.28 -1.77
CA LEU A 382 -3.53 17.71 -1.14
C LEU A 382 -2.49 17.36 -2.20
N ALA A 383 -2.88 16.63 -3.25
CA ALA A 383 -1.98 16.24 -4.33
C ALA A 383 -1.32 17.45 -5.02
N LEU A 384 -2.10 18.50 -5.33
CA LEU A 384 -1.54 19.73 -5.91
C LEU A 384 -0.60 20.45 -4.93
N ALA A 385 -0.98 20.56 -3.65
CA ALA A 385 -0.15 21.19 -2.64
C ALA A 385 1.19 20.45 -2.43
N GLU A 386 1.18 19.12 -2.48
CA GLU A 386 2.39 18.30 -2.41
C GLU A 386 3.30 18.49 -3.62
N ALA A 387 2.74 18.44 -4.83
CA ALA A 387 3.50 18.68 -6.05
C ALA A 387 4.16 20.08 -6.05
N LEU A 388 3.45 21.11 -5.58
CA LEU A 388 3.98 22.47 -5.44
C LEU A 388 5.12 22.54 -4.43
N ARG A 389 4.96 21.89 -3.27
CA ARG A 389 5.98 21.83 -2.20
C ARG A 389 7.27 21.19 -2.71
N GLU A 390 7.18 20.08 -3.42
CA GLU A 390 8.35 19.38 -3.99
C GLU A 390 9.13 20.23 -4.99
N ARG A 391 8.46 21.21 -5.63
CA ARG A 391 9.10 22.22 -6.50
C ARG A 391 9.56 23.48 -5.75
N GLY A 392 9.49 23.48 -4.41
CA GLY A 392 9.87 24.60 -3.56
C GLY A 392 8.88 25.77 -3.59
N LYS A 393 7.64 25.55 -4.06
CA LYS A 393 6.59 26.58 -4.16
C LYS A 393 5.74 26.60 -2.90
N VAL A 394 6.38 26.95 -1.78
CA VAL A 394 5.80 26.82 -0.43
C VAL A 394 4.54 27.67 -0.25
N GLU A 395 4.57 28.94 -0.63
CA GLU A 395 3.41 29.84 -0.42
C GLU A 395 2.21 29.42 -1.29
N GLU A 396 2.47 28.99 -2.53
CA GLU A 396 1.44 28.46 -3.42
C GLU A 396 0.86 27.15 -2.88
N ALA A 397 1.70 26.26 -2.35
CA ALA A 397 1.29 25.02 -1.69
C ALA A 397 0.35 25.29 -0.50
N LEU A 398 0.73 26.20 0.40
CA LEU A 398 -0.09 26.56 1.55
C LEU A 398 -1.42 27.18 1.13
N ARG A 399 -1.43 28.02 0.09
CA ARG A 399 -2.65 28.64 -0.46
C ARG A 399 -3.61 27.61 -1.02
N ILE A 400 -3.12 26.62 -1.78
CA ILE A 400 -3.96 25.54 -2.32
C ILE A 400 -4.50 24.66 -1.19
N ALA A 401 -3.65 24.29 -0.24
CA ALA A 401 -4.09 23.47 0.89
C ALA A 401 -5.12 24.19 1.76
N GLU A 402 -4.97 25.50 2.02
CA GLU A 402 -5.96 26.29 2.76
C GLU A 402 -7.30 26.34 2.00
N HIS A 403 -7.27 26.55 0.68
CA HIS A 403 -8.48 26.47 -0.15
C HIS A 403 -9.13 25.09 -0.10
N GLY A 404 -8.32 24.02 -0.13
CA GLY A 404 -8.78 22.65 -0.10
C GLY A 404 -9.56 22.26 1.15
N LEU A 405 -9.37 22.96 2.28
CA LEU A 405 -10.12 22.71 3.51
C LEU A 405 -11.62 23.03 3.40
N ASP A 406 -12.03 23.79 2.37
CA ASP A 406 -13.43 24.10 2.10
C ASP A 406 -14.08 23.14 1.07
N LEU A 407 -13.31 22.22 0.48
CA LEU A 407 -13.76 21.28 -0.53
C LEU A 407 -14.40 20.01 0.06
N GLU A 408 -14.97 19.17 -0.82
CA GLU A 408 -15.62 17.92 -0.43
C GLU A 408 -14.59 16.85 -0.02
N GLY A 409 -14.93 16.02 0.96
CA GLY A 409 -14.10 14.91 1.42
C GLY A 409 -13.54 15.06 2.84
N PRO A 410 -12.79 14.06 3.32
CA PRO A 410 -12.21 14.06 4.67
C PRO A 410 -11.15 15.15 4.82
N LYS A 411 -11.37 16.09 5.73
CA LYS A 411 -10.48 17.26 5.89
C LYS A 411 -9.26 16.98 6.76
N ALA A 412 -9.31 15.95 7.62
CA ALA A 412 -8.25 15.68 8.59
C ALA A 412 -6.86 15.44 7.97
N PRO A 413 -6.68 14.65 6.88
CA PRO A 413 -5.37 14.46 6.25
C PRO A 413 -4.77 15.77 5.73
N LEU A 414 -5.55 16.57 4.98
CA LEU A 414 -5.11 17.85 4.44
C LEU A 414 -4.83 18.88 5.55
N ALA A 415 -5.67 18.92 6.59
CA ALA A 415 -5.48 19.81 7.74
C ALA A 415 -4.22 19.46 8.53
N ARG A 416 -3.94 18.16 8.74
CA ARG A 416 -2.69 17.68 9.36
C ARG A 416 -1.47 18.06 8.52
N TRP A 417 -1.54 17.85 7.20
CA TRP A 417 -0.48 18.26 6.29
C TRP A 417 -0.23 19.76 6.33
N LEU A 418 -1.30 20.57 6.24
CA LEU A 418 -1.22 22.02 6.24
C LEU A 418 -0.66 22.56 7.57
N ARG A 419 -1.06 21.96 8.70
CA ARG A 419 -0.49 22.27 10.02
C ARG A 419 1.03 22.17 10.01
N ASP A 420 1.55 21.01 9.62
CA ASP A 420 2.98 20.72 9.68
C ASP A 420 3.77 21.65 8.75
N ARG A 421 3.28 21.83 7.51
CA ARG A 421 3.93 22.69 6.51
C ARG A 421 3.86 24.17 6.89
N ALA A 422 2.76 24.62 7.49
CA ALA A 422 2.63 25.99 7.97
C ALA A 422 3.58 26.29 9.13
N LEU A 423 3.80 25.34 10.06
CA LEU A 423 4.79 25.49 11.13
C LEU A 423 6.21 25.64 10.57
N GLU A 424 6.59 24.77 9.62
CA GLU A 424 7.89 24.84 8.94
C GLU A 424 8.10 26.17 8.21
N ALA A 425 7.03 26.76 7.67
CA ALA A 425 7.05 28.06 7.00
C ALA A 425 6.92 29.28 7.96
N GLY A 426 6.84 29.07 9.29
CA GLY A 426 6.66 30.14 10.26
C GLY A 426 5.28 30.81 10.21
N ARG A 427 4.25 30.12 9.72
CA ARG A 427 2.85 30.57 9.62
C ARG A 427 2.05 30.04 10.81
N GLU A 428 2.40 30.50 12.01
CA GLU A 428 1.89 29.97 13.29
C GLU A 428 0.35 29.97 13.40
N GLU A 429 -0.31 31.06 12.98
CA GLU A 429 -1.78 31.12 13.04
C GLU A 429 -2.46 30.15 12.07
N LEU A 430 -1.89 29.98 10.87
CA LEU A 430 -2.41 29.02 9.91
C LEU A 430 -2.25 27.60 10.45
N ALA A 431 -1.06 27.29 10.98
CA ALA A 431 -0.79 26.00 11.59
C ALA A 431 -1.77 25.65 12.71
N LEU A 432 -2.02 26.60 13.62
CA LEU A 432 -2.92 26.40 14.74
C LEU A 432 -4.37 26.20 14.29
N ARG A 433 -4.87 26.99 13.33
CA ARG A 433 -6.21 26.80 12.76
C ARG A 433 -6.35 25.43 12.09
N SER A 434 -5.34 24.99 11.34
CA SER A 434 -5.33 23.68 10.69
C SER A 434 -5.25 22.53 11.71
N ALA A 435 -4.48 22.68 12.80
CA ALA A 435 -4.44 21.70 13.87
C ALA A 435 -5.81 21.53 14.55
N ILE A 436 -6.51 22.64 14.82
CA ILE A 436 -7.85 22.62 15.41
C ILE A 436 -8.83 21.91 14.49
N LEU A 437 -8.79 22.19 13.18
CA LEU A 437 -9.64 21.53 12.20
C LEU A 437 -9.37 20.02 12.13
N ALA A 438 -8.10 19.60 12.09
CA ALA A 438 -7.72 18.19 12.08
C ALA A 438 -8.28 17.45 13.30
N PHE A 439 -8.20 18.06 14.49
CA PHE A 439 -8.78 17.49 15.70
C PHE A 439 -10.31 17.42 15.66
N ARG A 440 -10.99 18.47 15.14
CA ARG A 440 -12.46 18.48 15.08
C ARG A 440 -13.01 17.40 14.16
N GLU A 441 -12.35 17.18 13.03
CA GLU A 441 -12.73 16.20 12.02
C GLU A 441 -12.39 14.76 12.44
N LEU A 442 -11.21 14.58 13.02
CA LEU A 442 -10.75 13.28 13.53
C LEU A 442 -10.14 13.44 14.91
N PRO A 443 -10.97 13.42 15.98
CA PRO A 443 -10.47 13.54 17.35
C PRO A 443 -9.57 12.36 17.69
N ASN A 444 -8.33 12.64 18.09
CA ASN A 444 -7.35 11.68 18.62
C ASN A 444 -6.28 12.43 19.44
N LEU A 445 -5.45 11.68 20.17
CA LEU A 445 -4.42 12.26 21.03
C LEU A 445 -3.33 13.01 20.25
N GLU A 446 -2.94 12.53 19.07
CA GLU A 446 -1.94 13.20 18.23
C GLU A 446 -2.40 14.62 17.87
N HIS A 447 -3.62 14.75 17.34
CA HIS A 447 -4.20 16.03 16.97
C HIS A 447 -4.41 16.93 18.19
N TYR A 448 -4.78 16.35 19.33
CA TYR A 448 -4.93 17.09 20.60
C TYR A 448 -3.60 17.75 21.03
N LEU A 449 -2.53 16.95 21.07
CA LEU A 449 -1.19 17.42 21.41
C LEU A 449 -0.63 18.42 20.39
N ALA A 450 -0.98 18.25 19.11
CA ALA A 450 -0.59 19.18 18.06
C ALA A 450 -1.21 20.57 18.26
N VAL A 451 -2.48 20.67 18.67
CA VAL A 451 -3.07 21.96 19.07
C VAL A 451 -2.37 22.51 20.30
N ARG A 452 -2.13 21.68 21.33
CA ARG A 452 -1.44 22.09 22.56
C ARG A 452 -0.08 22.72 22.29
N SER A 453 0.73 22.11 21.44
CA SER A 453 2.06 22.61 21.09
C SER A 453 2.03 23.93 20.32
N SER A 454 0.97 24.17 19.55
CA SER A 454 0.83 25.37 18.70
C SER A 454 0.05 26.51 19.36
N ALA A 455 -0.72 26.23 20.42
CA ALA A 455 -1.70 27.16 20.99
C ALA A 455 -1.11 28.35 21.77
N GLY A 456 0.13 28.23 22.27
CA GLY A 456 0.75 29.24 23.13
C GLY A 456 -0.17 29.64 24.30
N ASP A 457 -0.35 30.95 24.50
CA ASP A 457 -1.19 31.49 25.59
C ASP A 457 -2.68 31.15 25.44
N ARG A 458 -3.14 30.77 24.24
CA ARG A 458 -4.55 30.40 23.97
C ARG A 458 -4.89 28.98 24.42
N TRP A 459 -3.91 28.22 24.92
CA TRP A 459 -4.10 26.80 25.24
C TRP A 459 -5.25 26.56 26.21
N ASN A 460 -5.37 27.36 27.27
CA ASN A 460 -6.39 27.12 28.29
C ASN A 460 -7.82 27.23 27.74
N GLU A 461 -8.07 28.20 26.85
CA GLU A 461 -9.37 28.38 26.20
C GLU A 461 -9.64 27.25 25.19
N LEU A 462 -8.66 26.97 24.32
CA LEU A 462 -8.77 25.92 23.30
C LEU A 462 -8.91 24.52 23.92
N ARG A 463 -8.24 24.25 25.03
CA ARG A 463 -8.34 23.01 25.78
C ARG A 463 -9.79 22.70 26.15
N GLU A 464 -10.49 23.67 26.74
CA GLU A 464 -11.88 23.49 27.14
C GLU A 464 -12.80 23.26 25.94
N GLU A 465 -12.60 24.01 24.85
CA GLU A 465 -13.36 23.81 23.60
C GLU A 465 -13.13 22.41 23.00
N MET A 466 -11.89 21.94 22.98
CA MET A 466 -11.53 20.63 22.43
C MET A 466 -12.11 19.49 23.28
N LEU A 467 -12.02 19.59 24.61
CA LEU A 467 -12.61 18.61 25.51
C LEU A 467 -14.14 18.60 25.41
N ALA A 468 -14.78 19.77 25.26
CA ALA A 468 -16.21 19.85 25.03
C ALA A 468 -16.63 19.20 23.69
N HIS A 469 -15.87 19.43 22.61
CA HIS A 469 -16.09 18.77 21.32
C HIS A 469 -15.96 17.24 21.45
N LEU A 470 -14.89 16.78 22.11
CA LEU A 470 -14.62 15.37 22.31
C LEU A 470 -15.71 14.64 23.12
N ARG A 471 -16.33 15.32 24.10
CA ARG A 471 -17.48 14.77 24.84
C ARG A 471 -18.73 14.59 23.97
N GLY A 472 -18.91 15.44 22.95
CA GLY A 472 -20.11 15.44 22.10
C GLY A 472 -20.04 14.52 20.87
N ALA A 473 -18.84 14.26 20.35
CA ALA A 473 -18.62 13.37 19.22
C ALA A 473 -17.17 12.87 19.22
N GLY A 474 -16.97 11.56 19.06
CA GLY A 474 -15.64 10.98 18.96
C GLY A 474 -15.65 9.46 19.01
N ASN A 475 -14.60 8.84 18.48
CA ASN A 475 -14.35 7.43 18.69
C ASN A 475 -14.08 7.18 20.20
N PRO A 476 -14.73 6.21 20.86
CA PRO A 476 -14.55 5.93 22.29
C PRO A 476 -13.09 5.75 22.72
N TYR A 477 -12.27 5.11 21.88
CA TYR A 477 -10.84 4.93 22.15
C TYR A 477 -10.10 6.26 22.19
N ALA A 478 -10.39 7.16 21.24
CA ALA A 478 -9.80 8.49 21.20
C ALA A 478 -10.26 9.36 22.38
N GLN A 479 -11.53 9.24 22.77
CA GLN A 479 -12.08 9.95 23.94
C GLN A 479 -11.34 9.57 25.22
N VAL A 480 -11.27 8.26 25.50
CA VAL A 480 -10.57 7.72 26.66
C VAL A 480 -9.11 8.17 26.66
N GLU A 481 -8.43 8.06 25.53
CA GLU A 481 -7.01 8.40 25.46
C GLU A 481 -6.71 9.87 25.81
N VAL A 482 -7.50 10.81 25.29
CA VAL A 482 -7.34 12.24 25.61
C VAL A 482 -7.79 12.56 27.04
N PHE A 483 -8.90 11.98 27.52
CA PHE A 483 -9.35 12.21 28.90
C PHE A 483 -8.34 11.70 29.92
N LEU A 484 -7.79 10.50 29.71
CA LEU A 484 -6.75 9.96 30.57
C LEU A 484 -5.46 10.80 30.50
N HIS A 485 -5.08 11.31 29.32
CA HIS A 485 -3.96 12.25 29.20
C HIS A 485 -4.15 13.52 30.05
N GLU A 486 -5.38 14.04 30.10
CA GLU A 486 -5.74 15.23 30.88
C GLU A 486 -6.07 14.93 32.36
N GLY A 487 -5.98 13.67 32.79
CA GLY A 487 -6.32 13.23 34.15
C GLY A 487 -7.83 13.26 34.46
N LEU A 488 -8.68 13.33 33.44
CA LEU A 488 -10.13 13.36 33.54
C LEU A 488 -10.70 11.94 33.64
N VAL A 489 -10.38 11.26 34.75
CA VAL A 489 -10.75 9.85 34.97
C VAL A 489 -12.27 9.66 34.96
N ASP A 490 -13.05 10.62 35.49
CA ASP A 490 -14.51 10.53 35.50
C ASP A 490 -15.13 10.58 34.10
N ASP A 491 -14.58 11.40 33.20
CA ASP A 491 -14.99 11.44 31.80
C ASP A 491 -14.64 10.12 31.10
N ALA A 492 -13.45 9.56 31.36
CA ALA A 492 -13.03 8.27 30.81
C ALA A 492 -13.89 7.10 31.31
N ILE A 493 -14.25 7.09 32.60
CA ILE A 493 -15.20 6.14 33.20
C ILE A 493 -16.56 6.23 32.50
N SER A 494 -17.05 7.45 32.26
CA SER A 494 -18.34 7.66 31.60
C SER A 494 -18.36 7.07 30.18
N VAL A 495 -17.25 7.15 29.44
CA VAL A 495 -17.11 6.53 28.12
C VAL A 495 -17.07 5.01 28.21
N ALA A 496 -16.34 4.45 29.18
CA ALA A 496 -16.24 3.01 29.41
C ALA A 496 -17.60 2.39 29.80
N ASP A 497 -18.34 3.06 30.71
CA ASP A 497 -19.67 2.63 31.14
C ASP A 497 -20.67 2.61 29.98
N ALA A 498 -20.53 3.52 29.01
CA ALA A 498 -21.34 3.55 27.80
C ALA A 498 -20.98 2.44 26.79
N HIS A 499 -19.78 1.84 26.90
CA HIS A 499 -19.26 0.83 25.96
C HIS A 499 -18.72 -0.43 26.69
N PRO A 500 -19.55 -1.13 27.48
CA PRO A 500 -19.10 -2.22 28.35
C PRO A 500 -18.55 -3.45 27.60
N HIS A 501 -18.85 -3.56 26.30
CA HIS A 501 -18.39 -4.65 25.42
C HIS A 501 -17.01 -4.41 24.81
N TYR A 502 -16.42 -3.22 24.98
CA TYR A 502 -15.08 -2.92 24.47
C TYR A 502 -14.06 -3.26 25.57
N TYR A 503 -13.77 -4.54 25.71
CA TYR A 503 -12.95 -5.07 26.82
C TYR A 503 -11.60 -4.35 26.96
N ASP A 504 -10.85 -4.21 25.86
CA ASP A 504 -9.56 -3.50 25.84
C ASP A 504 -9.67 -2.03 26.26
N LEU A 505 -10.77 -1.35 25.89
CA LEU A 505 -11.03 0.04 26.29
C LEU A 505 -11.32 0.12 27.79
N VAL A 506 -12.18 -0.76 28.29
CA VAL A 506 -12.57 -0.81 29.71
C VAL A 506 -11.36 -1.14 30.58
N GLU A 507 -10.53 -2.10 30.18
CA GLU A 507 -9.28 -2.46 30.87
C GLU A 507 -8.39 -1.22 31.05
N ARG A 508 -8.15 -0.46 29.97
CA ARG A 508 -7.33 0.76 30.01
C ARG A 508 -7.87 1.81 30.99
N VAL A 509 -9.20 1.96 31.08
CA VAL A 509 -9.82 2.90 32.04
C VAL A 509 -9.75 2.37 33.46
N VAL A 510 -9.96 1.07 33.66
CA VAL A 510 -9.82 0.39 34.97
C VAL A 510 -8.42 0.60 35.52
N GLU A 511 -7.38 0.32 34.75
CA GLU A 511 -5.98 0.51 35.17
C GLU A 511 -5.71 1.94 35.63
N ALA A 512 -6.19 2.93 34.88
CA ALA A 512 -6.03 4.34 35.23
C ALA A 512 -6.87 4.76 36.45
N ALA A 513 -8.02 4.10 36.68
CA ALA A 513 -8.95 4.39 37.76
C ALA A 513 -8.65 3.65 39.08
N LEU A 514 -7.76 2.65 39.09
CA LEU A 514 -7.49 1.78 40.26
C LEU A 514 -7.24 2.58 41.56
N SER A 515 -6.46 3.66 41.49
CA SER A 515 -6.10 4.44 42.67
C SER A 515 -7.17 5.46 43.09
N SER A 516 -7.96 5.99 42.15
CA SER A 516 -8.92 7.06 42.41
C SER A 516 -10.36 6.56 42.57
N HIS A 517 -10.74 5.48 41.88
CA HIS A 517 -12.08 4.89 41.84
C HIS A 517 -12.05 3.35 41.98
N PRO A 518 -11.47 2.81 43.07
CA PRO A 518 -11.32 1.36 43.26
C PRO A 518 -12.66 0.60 43.28
N ASP A 519 -13.72 1.20 43.84
CA ASP A 519 -15.05 0.57 43.90
C ASP A 519 -15.70 0.42 42.51
N TRP A 520 -15.46 1.38 41.61
CA TRP A 520 -15.90 1.29 40.22
C TRP A 520 -15.12 0.19 39.50
N ALA A 521 -13.77 0.21 39.59
CA ALA A 521 -12.90 -0.78 38.98
C ALA A 521 -13.26 -2.22 39.39
N ILE A 522 -13.45 -2.47 40.69
CA ILE A 522 -13.84 -3.79 41.21
C ILE A 522 -15.17 -4.25 40.61
N ARG A 523 -16.18 -3.37 40.59
CA ARG A 523 -17.51 -3.69 40.05
C ARG A 523 -17.44 -4.00 38.57
N THR A 524 -16.76 -3.16 37.79
CA THR A 524 -16.63 -3.32 36.34
C THR A 524 -15.92 -4.63 35.98
N CYS A 525 -14.84 -4.99 36.69
CA CYS A 525 -14.17 -6.27 36.49
C CYS A 525 -15.06 -7.47 36.85
N LEU A 526 -15.83 -7.40 37.94
CA LEU A 526 -16.78 -8.46 38.32
C LEU A 526 -17.87 -8.62 37.26
N ASP A 527 -18.47 -7.52 36.82
CA ASP A 527 -19.53 -7.52 35.79
C ASP A 527 -19.04 -8.08 34.45
N GLN A 528 -17.77 -7.90 34.09
CA GLN A 528 -17.19 -8.52 32.89
C GLN A 528 -16.95 -10.02 33.09
N ALA A 529 -16.44 -10.43 34.26
CA ALA A 529 -16.21 -11.84 34.57
C ALA A 529 -17.52 -12.65 34.62
N GLU A 530 -18.56 -12.12 35.27
CA GLU A 530 -19.88 -12.77 35.38
C GLU A 530 -20.51 -13.00 34.00
N ARG A 531 -20.39 -12.06 33.06
CA ARG A 531 -20.91 -12.22 31.70
C ARG A 531 -20.26 -13.37 30.93
N ILE A 532 -18.98 -13.63 31.16
CA ILE A 532 -18.25 -14.75 30.53
C ILE A 532 -18.69 -16.07 31.19
N VAL A 533 -18.83 -16.07 32.51
CA VAL A 533 -19.23 -17.24 33.30
C VAL A 533 -20.68 -17.66 33.01
N ASP A 534 -21.60 -16.72 32.81
CA ASP A 534 -23.02 -16.99 32.57
C ASP A 534 -23.35 -17.37 31.11
N GLN A 535 -22.42 -17.16 30.16
CA GLN A 535 -22.56 -17.56 28.76
C GLN A 535 -22.03 -18.98 28.45
N GLY A 536 -21.29 -19.59 29.38
CA GLY A 536 -20.81 -20.98 29.32
C GLY A 536 -21.75 -21.94 30.03
#